data_AF-A0A8S2ZPS2-F1
#
_entry.id   AF-A0A8S2ZPS2-F1
#
_cell.length_a   1.000
_cell.length_b   1.000
_cell.length_c   1.000
_cell.angle_alpha   90.00
_cell.angle_beta   90.00
_cell.angle_gamma   90.00
#
_symmetry.space_group_name_H-M   'P 1'
#
loop_
_entity.id
_entity.type
_entity.pdbx_description
1 polymer ?
#
loop_
_entity_poly.entity_id
_entity_poly.type
_entity_poly.pdbx_seq_one_letter_code
_entity_poly.pdbx_strand_id
1 'polypeptide(L)' 'SGYVVIRLDNRGSPNRGVAFESAIRYDMGHLEIEDQIDGVNYFVKQGITDKARVGIYGWSYGGYMSAMALVRASEVFKLG' A
#
# COMPACT_ATOMS: atom_id res chain seq x y z
N SER A 1 10.24 14.30 14.30
CA SER A 1 10.45 13.53 13.06
C SER A 1 9.59 14.13 11.95
N GLY A 2 10.16 14.46 10.79
CA GLY A 2 9.49 15.20 9.70
C GLY A 2 8.94 14.31 8.59
N TYR A 3 8.27 13.20 8.95
CA TYR A 3 7.68 12.26 8.00
C TYR A 3 6.16 12.40 7.96
N VAL A 4 5.58 12.25 6.76
CA VAL A 4 4.15 12.03 6.61
C VAL A 4 3.89 10.53 6.77
N VAL A 5 2.91 10.17 7.61
CA VAL A 5 2.48 8.79 7.81
C VAL A 5 1.08 8.62 7.26
N ILE A 6 0.91 7.66 6.37
CA ILE A 6 -0.34 7.41 5.64
C ILE A 6 -0.78 5.99 5.95
N ARG A 7 -2.08 5.80 6.22
CA ARG A 7 -2.71 4.49 6.32
C ARG A 7 -3.91 4.46 5.38
N LEU A 8 -3.98 3.41 4.57
CA LEU A 8 -5.01 3.23 3.56
C LEU A 8 -5.61 1.83 3.72
N ASP A 9 -6.93 1.77 3.86
CA ASP A 9 -7.69 0.53 3.75
C ASP A 9 -7.87 0.18 2.26
N ASN A 10 -7.02 -0.72 1.76
CA ASN A 10 -7.10 -1.25 0.40
C ASN A 10 -8.21 -2.31 0.24
N ARG A 11 -8.52 -2.68 -1.01
CA ARG A 11 -9.35 -3.84 -1.34
C ARG A 11 -8.86 -5.07 -0.57
N GLY A 12 -9.81 -5.84 -0.02
CA GLY A 12 -9.52 -6.89 0.96
C GLY A 12 -9.73 -6.49 2.42
N SER A 13 -9.77 -5.18 2.74
CA SER A 13 -10.11 -4.74 4.10
C SER A 13 -11.60 -5.00 4.44
N PRO A 14 -11.95 -5.22 5.71
CA PRO A 14 -13.32 -5.49 6.11
C PRO A 14 -14.23 -4.25 6.05
N ASN A 15 -15.51 -4.43 6.39
CA ASN A 15 -16.52 -3.36 6.58
C ASN A 15 -16.94 -2.61 5.31
N ARG A 16 -16.71 -3.18 4.13
CA ARG A 16 -17.09 -2.59 2.82
C ARG A 16 -17.89 -3.53 1.92
N GLY A 17 -18.38 -4.63 2.48
CA GLY A 17 -19.17 -5.65 1.80
C GLY A 17 -18.32 -6.77 1.18
N VAL A 18 -18.96 -7.92 0.94
CA VAL A 18 -18.29 -9.15 0.50
C VAL A 18 -17.46 -8.94 -0.76
N ALA A 19 -17.98 -8.19 -1.74
CA ALA A 19 -17.28 -7.94 -2.99
C ALA A 19 -15.96 -7.15 -2.81
N PHE A 20 -15.90 -6.27 -1.80
CA PHE A 20 -14.69 -5.51 -1.50
C PHE A 20 -13.67 -6.35 -0.73
N GLU A 21 -14.14 -7.12 0.25
CA GLU A 21 -13.30 -7.97 1.09
C GLU A 21 -12.77 -9.19 0.32
N SER A 22 -13.58 -9.80 -0.54
CA SER A 22 -13.18 -10.98 -1.32
C SER A 22 -12.41 -10.65 -2.60
N ALA A 23 -12.17 -9.37 -2.89
CA ALA A 23 -11.46 -8.94 -4.09
C ALA A 23 -10.07 -9.59 -4.23
N ILE A 24 -9.40 -9.87 -3.11
CA ILE A 24 -8.05 -10.46 -3.06
C ILE A 24 -8.07 -12.00 -3.05
N ARG A 25 -9.25 -12.62 -3.17
CA ARG A 25 -9.37 -14.08 -3.08
C ARG A 25 -8.59 -14.74 -4.22
N TYR A 26 -7.63 -15.58 -3.85
CA TYR A 26 -6.67 -16.23 -4.75
C TYR A 26 -5.67 -15.29 -5.44
N ASP A 27 -5.58 -14.02 -5.00
CA ASP A 27 -4.69 -13.00 -5.56
C ASP A 27 -4.13 -12.05 -4.48
N MET A 28 -3.75 -12.64 -3.34
CA MET A 28 -3.23 -11.90 -2.19
C MET A 28 -1.84 -11.35 -2.49
N GLY A 29 -1.59 -10.09 -2.10
CA GLY A 29 -0.33 -9.40 -2.33
C GLY A 29 -0.16 -8.80 -3.73
N HIS A 30 -1.23 -8.73 -4.53
CA HIS A 30 -1.27 -8.00 -5.80
C HIS A 30 -2.17 -6.78 -5.67
N LEU A 31 -3.50 -6.95 -5.62
CA LEU A 31 -4.44 -5.83 -5.61
C LEU A 31 -4.22 -4.88 -4.43
N GLU A 32 -3.83 -5.42 -3.27
CA GLU A 32 -3.52 -4.59 -2.11
C GLU A 32 -2.34 -3.65 -2.39
N ILE A 33 -1.33 -4.09 -3.14
CA ILE A 33 -0.15 -3.30 -3.46
C ILE A 33 -0.48 -2.23 -4.50
N GLU A 34 -1.31 -2.55 -5.50
CA GLU A 34 -1.82 -1.57 -6.47
C GLU A 34 -2.53 -0.41 -5.76
N ASP A 35 -3.40 -0.73 -4.80
CA ASP A 35 -4.14 0.30 -4.05
C ASP A 35 -3.20 1.18 -3.21
N GLN A 36 -2.14 0.61 -2.62
CA GLN A 36 -1.14 1.40 -1.89
C GLN A 36 -0.33 2.32 -2.83
N ILE A 37 0.01 1.86 -4.04
CA ILE A 37 0.66 2.68 -5.08
C ILE A 37 -0.24 3.85 -5.48
N ASP A 38 -1.53 3.58 -5.69
CA ASP A 38 -2.52 4.61 -6.02
C ASP A 38 -2.66 5.63 -4.90
N GLY A 39 -2.66 5.18 -3.65
CA GLY A 39 -2.59 6.04 -2.47
C GLY A 39 -1.37 6.98 -2.52
N VAL A 40 -0.17 6.42 -2.71
CA VAL A 40 1.07 7.22 -2.82
C VAL A 40 0.97 8.24 -3.95
N ASN A 41 0.55 7.82 -5.14
CA ASN A 41 0.40 8.70 -6.29
C ASN A 41 -0.60 9.84 -6.03
N TYR A 42 -1.71 9.55 -5.35
CA TYR A 42 -2.68 10.56 -4.95
C TYR A 42 -2.03 11.62 -4.05
N PHE A 43 -1.31 11.22 -3.00
CA PHE A 43 -0.70 12.17 -2.07
C PHE A 43 0.49 12.93 -2.68
N VAL A 44 1.23 12.33 -3.61
CA VAL A 44 2.25 13.03 -4.41
C VAL A 44 1.58 14.13 -5.24
N LYS A 45 0.46 13.83 -5.90
CA LYS A 45 -0.29 14.81 -6.72
C LYS A 45 -0.82 15.97 -5.89
N GLN A 46 -1.17 15.74 -4.61
CA GLN A 46 -1.58 16.80 -3.69
C GLN A 46 -0.40 17.62 -3.13
N GLY A 47 0.84 17.28 -3.47
CA GLY A 47 2.04 17.96 -2.95
C GLY A 47 2.33 17.65 -1.47
N ILE A 48 1.71 16.60 -0.92
CA ILE A 48 1.83 16.23 0.50
C ILE A 48 3.07 15.37 0.75
N THR A 49 3.49 14.57 -0.25
CA THR A 49 4.65 13.67 -0.12
C THR A 49 5.55 13.73 -1.36
N ASP A 50 6.75 13.21 -1.20
CA ASP A 50 7.79 13.16 -2.23
C ASP A 50 7.90 11.74 -2.80
N LYS A 51 7.65 11.59 -4.10
CA LYS A 51 7.69 10.30 -4.81
C LYS A 51 9.03 9.57 -4.65
N ALA A 52 10.14 10.30 -4.47
CA ALA A 52 11.45 9.69 -4.33
C ALA A 52 11.73 9.11 -2.94
N ARG A 53 10.91 9.43 -1.93
CA ARG A 53 11.16 9.12 -0.51
C ARG A 53 9.96 8.47 0.16
N VAL A 54 9.52 7.36 -0.41
CA VAL A 54 8.40 6.57 0.12
C VAL A 54 8.91 5.25 0.68
N GLY A 55 8.57 4.99 1.94
CA GLY A 55 8.75 3.69 2.58
C GLY A 55 7.40 3.08 2.91
N ILE A 56 7.36 1.76 3.01
CA ILE A 56 6.21 1.00 3.51
C ILE A 56 6.63 0.31 4.81
N TYR A 57 5.69 0.07 5.71
CA TYR A 57 5.97 -0.65 6.94
C TYR A 57 4.69 -1.32 7.46
N GLY A 58 4.82 -2.54 7.96
CA GLY A 58 3.72 -3.23 8.62
C GLY A 58 4.19 -4.46 9.39
N TRP A 59 3.33 -4.93 10.29
CA TRP A 59 3.53 -6.18 11.04
C TRP A 59 2.49 -7.23 10.64
N SER A 60 2.82 -8.51 10.81
CA SER A 60 1.98 -9.64 10.39
C SER A 60 1.65 -9.54 8.89
N TYR A 61 0.37 -9.51 8.49
CA TYR A 61 -0.03 -9.32 7.10
C TYR A 61 0.54 -8.03 6.48
N GLY A 62 0.69 -6.97 7.29
CA GLY A 62 1.36 -5.76 6.85
C GLY A 62 2.83 -5.97 6.52
N GLY A 63 3.52 -6.89 7.21
CA GLY A 63 4.90 -7.27 6.90
C GLY A 63 5.00 -8.08 5.61
N TYR A 64 4.02 -8.96 5.36
CA TYR A 64 3.88 -9.62 4.07
C TYR A 64 3.69 -8.60 2.94
N MET A 65 2.76 -7.64 3.11
CA MET A 65 2.55 -6.56 2.13
C MET A 65 3.80 -5.68 1.94
N SER A 66 4.53 -5.34 3.01
CA SER A 66 5.82 -4.62 2.90
C SER A 66 6.81 -5.37 2.02
N ALA A 67 6.99 -6.68 2.24
CA ALA A 67 7.88 -7.50 1.41
C ALA A 67 7.39 -7.57 -0.05
N MET A 68 6.08 -7.77 -0.26
CA MET A 68 5.49 -7.82 -1.60
C MET A 68 5.63 -6.49 -2.35
N ALA A 69 5.50 -5.36 -1.67
CA ALA A 69 5.72 -4.03 -2.23
C ALA A 69 7.15 -3.84 -2.70
N LEU A 70 8.14 -4.29 -1.92
CA LEU A 70 9.55 -4.23 -2.33
C LEU A 70 9.85 -5.13 -3.54
N VAL A 71 9.19 -6.28 -3.64
CA VAL A 71 9.38 -7.21 -4.77
C VAL A 71 8.68 -6.71 -6.04
N ARG A 72 7.45 -6.19 -5.92
CA ARG A 72 6.58 -5.89 -7.06
C ARG A 72 6.58 -4.41 -7.48
N ALA A 73 6.97 -3.50 -6.59
CA ALA A 73 6.80 -2.06 -6.77
C ALA A 73 8.00 -1.25 -6.23
N SER A 74 9.22 -1.76 -6.42
CA SER A 74 10.47 -1.13 -5.97
C SER A 74 10.71 0.27 -6.57
N GLU A 75 10.08 0.58 -7.70
CA GLU A 75 10.08 1.90 -8.31
C GLU A 75 9.29 2.94 -7.48
N VAL A 76 8.35 2.48 -6.64
CA VAL A 76 7.57 3.32 -5.72
C VAL A 76 8.15 3.26 -4.30
N PHE A 77 8.31 2.06 -3.73
CA PHE A 77 8.74 1.88 -2.33
C PHE A 77 10.24 1.62 -2.23
N LYS A 78 10.95 2.47 -1.48
CA LYS A 78 12.42 2.46 -1.37
C LYS A 78 12.94 1.64 -0.18
N LEU A 79 12.07 1.38 0.79
CA LEU A 79 12.35 0.61 2.00
C LEU A 79 11.03 0.02 2.53
N GLY A 80 11.13 -1.10 3.24
CA GLY A 80 10.01 -1.94 3.68
C GLY A 80 10.29 -2.66 4.99
#